data_AF-A0A239JWH1-F1
#
_entry.id   AF-A0A239JWH1-F1
#
_cell.length_a   1.000
_cell.length_b   1.000
_cell.length_c   1.000
_cell.angle_alpha   90.00
_cell.angle_beta   90.00
_cell.angle_gamma   90.00
#
_symmetry.space_group_name_H-M   'P 1'
#
loop_
_entity.id
_entity.type
_entity.pdbx_description
1 polymer ?
#
loop_
_entity_poly.entity_id
_entity_poly.type
_entity_poly.pdbx_seq_one_letter_code
_entity_poly.pdbx_strand_id
1 'polypeptide(L)'
;MIPSVAALVHHARRITEPDVPKALVGQLQLECWSRCAAELRDWRARNADVPWVDVEMTRLRADPVATLRDVYAALAEPLTAEAADAIRAKALTLKAGQTGRAIAPEEYGLTASAIRAAFPGEFLA
;
A
#
# COMPACT_ATOMS: atom_id res chain seq x y z
N MET A 1 5.39 -0.92 5.20
CA MET A 1 4.76 0.22 4.48
C MET A 1 4.78 1.51 5.31
N ILE A 2 4.28 1.53 6.55
CA ILE A 2 4.19 2.77 7.36
C ILE A 2 5.48 3.61 7.43
N PRO A 3 6.69 3.05 7.66
CA PRO A 3 7.92 3.85 7.68
C PRO A 3 8.20 4.55 6.33
N SER A 4 7.83 3.90 5.22
CA SER A 4 7.97 4.49 3.88
C SER A 4 7.03 5.68 3.68
N VAL A 5 5.80 5.59 4.16
CA VAL A 5 4.84 6.70 4.06
C VAL A 5 5.24 7.85 4.99
N ALA A 6 5.69 7.53 6.21
CA ALA A 6 6.23 8.52 7.14
C ALA A 6 7.43 9.26 6.54
N ALA A 7 8.31 8.57 5.81
CA ALA A 7 9.42 9.21 5.11
C ALA A 7 8.99 10.14 3.99
N LEU A 8 8.03 9.70 3.16
CA LEU A 8 7.47 10.54 2.10
C LEU A 8 6.85 11.83 2.67
N VAL A 9 6.00 11.69 3.69
CA VAL A 9 5.31 12.83 4.32
C VAL A 9 6.31 13.74 5.04
N HIS A 10 7.31 13.17 5.73
CA HIS A 10 8.36 13.95 6.38
C HIS A 10 9.17 14.77 5.36
N HIS A 11 9.52 14.16 4.23
CA HIS A 11 10.23 14.86 3.16
C HIS A 11 9.42 16.03 2.61
N ALA A 12 8.12 15.83 2.38
CA ALA A 12 7.23 16.89 1.91
C ALA A 12 7.06 18.01 2.96
N ARG A 13 6.81 17.68 4.23
CA ARG A 13 6.59 18.67 5.30
C ARG A 13 7.82 19.53 5.56
N ARG A 14 9.03 18.98 5.40
CA ARG A 14 10.28 19.74 5.57
C ARG A 14 10.43 20.94 4.64
N ILE A 15 9.67 21.00 3.55
CA ILE A 15 9.68 22.14 2.63
C ILE A 15 9.16 23.41 3.32
N THR A 16 8.15 23.27 4.18
CA THR A 16 7.51 24.39 4.90
C THR A 16 7.75 24.37 6.40
N GLU A 17 8.12 23.21 6.97
CA GLU A 17 8.39 22.96 8.38
C GLU A 17 9.75 22.25 8.53
N PRO A 18 10.90 22.94 8.37
CA PRO A 18 12.22 22.31 8.30
C PRO A 18 12.57 21.41 9.51
N ASP A 19 12.07 21.79 10.68
CA ASP A 19 12.36 21.16 11.97
C ASP A 19 11.29 20.15 12.43
N VAL A 20 10.36 19.77 11.54
CA VAL A 20 9.31 18.80 11.90
C VAL A 20 9.91 17.48 12.40
N PRO A 21 9.59 17.02 13.63
CA PRO A 21 10.17 15.81 14.17
C PRO A 21 9.72 14.56 13.40
N LYS A 22 10.66 13.70 13.02
CA LYS A 22 10.35 12.41 12.36
C LYS A 22 9.42 11.54 13.19
N ALA A 23 9.65 11.47 14.50
CA ALA A 23 8.83 10.69 15.42
C ALA A 23 7.36 11.15 15.43
N LEU A 24 7.13 12.47 15.41
CA LEU A 24 5.79 13.04 15.30
C LEU A 24 5.12 12.62 13.98
N VAL A 25 5.83 12.72 12.85
CA VAL A 25 5.29 12.29 11.55
C VAL A 25 4.99 10.79 11.56
N GLY A 26 5.87 9.96 12.11
CA GLY A 26 5.66 8.52 12.23
C GLY A 26 4.37 8.17 12.98
N GLN A 27 4.16 8.78 14.16
CA GLN A 27 2.95 8.59 14.96
C GLN A 27 1.69 9.03 14.21
N LEU A 28 1.70 10.23 13.60
CA LEU A 28 0.57 10.73 12.82
C LEU A 28 0.23 9.82 11.64
N GLN A 29 1.23 9.27 10.95
CA GLN A 29 0.99 8.34 9.86
C GLN A 29 0.44 7.01 10.37
N LEU A 30 0.98 6.46 11.47
CA LEU A 30 0.46 5.23 12.06
C LEU A 30 -1.02 5.38 12.45
N GLU A 31 -1.39 6.46 13.13
CA GLU A 31 -2.76 6.78 13.52
C GLU A 31 -3.67 6.96 12.29
N CYS A 32 -3.25 7.77 11.33
CA CYS A 32 -4.04 8.06 10.14
C CYS A 32 -4.37 6.78 9.36
N TRP A 33 -3.35 5.97 9.04
CA TRP A 33 -3.53 4.80 8.19
C TRP A 33 -4.20 3.63 8.92
N SER A 34 -3.99 3.46 10.23
CA SER A 34 -4.71 2.44 10.99
C SER A 34 -6.20 2.75 11.09
N ARG A 35 -6.56 4.02 11.30
CA ARG A 35 -7.96 4.47 11.23
C ARG A 35 -8.55 4.25 9.84
N CYS A 36 -7.86 4.62 8.76
CA CYS A 36 -8.35 4.37 7.40
C CYS A 36 -8.59 2.89 7.12
N ALA A 37 -7.70 2.00 7.60
CA ALA A 37 -7.87 0.56 7.46
C ALA A 37 -9.11 0.06 8.22
N ALA A 38 -9.29 0.47 9.48
CA ALA A 38 -10.46 0.13 10.28
C ALA A 38 -11.76 0.60 9.63
N GLU A 39 -11.82 1.84 9.14
CA GLU A 39 -12.98 2.39 8.44
C GLU A 39 -13.29 1.61 7.15
N LEU A 40 -12.28 1.22 6.38
CA LEU A 40 -12.48 0.42 5.16
C LEU A 40 -13.04 -0.97 5.48
N ARG A 41 -12.53 -1.63 6.53
CA ARG A 41 -13.07 -2.91 7.03
C ARG A 41 -14.52 -2.77 7.45
N ASP A 42 -14.84 -1.76 8.25
CA ASP A 42 -16.18 -1.54 8.77
C ASP A 42 -17.16 -1.11 7.67
N TRP A 43 -16.68 -0.37 6.68
CA TRP A 43 -17.44 -0.06 5.48
C TRP A 43 -17.73 -1.34 4.68
N ARG A 44 -16.73 -2.20 4.45
CA ARG A 44 -16.89 -3.47 3.72
C ARG A 44 -17.86 -4.42 4.43
N ALA A 45 -17.83 -4.47 5.76
CA ALA A 45 -18.78 -5.25 6.54
C ALA A 45 -20.23 -4.75 6.38
N ARG A 46 -20.43 -3.44 6.22
CA ARG A 46 -21.75 -2.81 6.01
C ARG A 46 -22.25 -2.83 4.58
N ASN A 47 -21.35 -3.04 3.60
CA ASN A 47 -21.64 -2.98 2.17
C ASN A 47 -21.24 -4.30 1.50
N ALA A 48 -21.71 -5.42 2.06
CA ALA A 48 -21.31 -6.76 1.62
C ALA A 48 -21.77 -7.12 0.20
N ASP A 49 -22.73 -6.37 -0.34
CA ASP A 49 -23.27 -6.49 -1.70
C ASP A 49 -22.42 -5.74 -2.75
N VAL A 50 -21.55 -4.82 -2.33
CA VAL A 50 -20.68 -4.08 -3.26
C VAL A 50 -19.50 -4.96 -3.68
N PRO A 51 -19.31 -5.24 -4.99
CA PRO A 51 -18.17 -6.01 -5.47
C PRO A 51 -16.85 -5.31 -5.14
N TRP A 52 -15.87 -6.09 -4.69
CA TRP A 52 -14.57 -5.59 -4.29
C TRP A 52 -13.51 -6.69 -4.50
N VAL A 53 -12.25 -6.32 -4.75
CA VAL A 53 -11.17 -7.27 -5.07
C VAL A 53 -9.92 -6.90 -4.26
N ASP A 54 -9.39 -7.84 -3.48
CA ASP A 54 -8.11 -7.69 -2.77
C ASP A 54 -6.96 -7.99 -3.75
N VAL A 55 -5.99 -7.08 -3.83
CA VAL A 55 -4.80 -7.23 -4.69
C VAL A 55 -3.55 -7.26 -3.82
N GLU A 56 -2.94 -8.43 -3.71
CA GLU A 56 -1.69 -8.59 -2.97
C GLU A 56 -0.51 -7.98 -3.75
N MET A 57 0.21 -7.05 -3.13
CA MET A 57 1.29 -6.33 -3.82
C MET A 57 2.47 -7.22 -4.21
N THR A 58 2.77 -8.27 -3.44
CA THR A 58 3.81 -9.27 -3.77
C THR A 58 3.46 -10.01 -5.05
N ARG A 59 2.21 -10.47 -5.17
CA ARG A 59 1.65 -11.15 -6.35
C ARG A 59 1.66 -10.23 -7.57
N LEU A 60 1.19 -8.99 -7.41
CA LEU A 60 1.17 -7.99 -8.47
C LEU A 60 2.58 -7.68 -8.99
N ARG A 61 3.60 -7.65 -8.12
CA ARG A 61 5.00 -7.44 -8.53
C ARG A 61 5.61 -8.66 -9.19
N ALA A 62 5.26 -9.87 -8.74
CA ALA A 62 5.78 -11.12 -9.28
C ALA A 62 5.24 -11.37 -10.69
N ASP A 63 3.91 -11.29 -10.86
CA ASP A 63 3.21 -11.45 -12.13
C ASP A 63 2.00 -10.50 -12.23
N PRO A 64 2.20 -9.28 -12.79
CA PRO A 64 1.14 -8.30 -12.92
C PRO A 64 0.06 -8.71 -13.92
N VAL A 65 0.40 -9.52 -14.93
CA VAL A 65 -0.59 -9.96 -15.93
C VAL A 65 -1.52 -11.00 -15.31
N ALA A 66 -0.97 -11.99 -14.59
CA ALA A 66 -1.79 -12.97 -13.90
C ALA A 66 -2.66 -12.31 -12.83
N THR A 67 -2.10 -11.39 -12.05
CA THR A 67 -2.86 -10.67 -11.00
C THR A 67 -4.00 -9.85 -11.59
N LEU A 68 -3.74 -9.07 -12.66
CA LEU A 68 -4.78 -8.26 -13.28
C LEU A 68 -5.81 -9.12 -14.03
N ARG A 69 -5.44 -10.27 -14.59
CA ARG A 69 -6.41 -11.19 -15.18
C ARG A 69 -7.47 -11.63 -14.15
N ASP A 70 -7.06 -11.91 -12.91
CA ASP A 70 -8.00 -12.28 -11.84
C ASP A 70 -8.92 -11.11 -11.47
N VAL A 71 -8.40 -9.87 -11.44
CA VAL A 71 -9.21 -8.66 -11.22
C VAL A 71 -10.26 -8.51 -12.32
N TYR A 72 -9.86 -8.65 -13.58
CA TYR A 72 -10.77 -8.58 -14.74
C TYR A 72 -11.85 -9.68 -14.66
N ALA A 73 -11.46 -10.92 -14.33
CA ALA A 73 -12.39 -12.02 -14.15
C ALA A 73 -13.39 -11.76 -13.01
N ALA A 74 -12.95 -11.21 -11.88
CA ALA A 74 -13.81 -10.85 -10.75
C ALA A 74 -14.82 -9.75 -11.10
N LEU A 75 -14.49 -8.89 -12.07
CA LEU A 75 -15.37 -7.85 -12.59
C LEU A 75 -16.20 -8.30 -13.80
N ALA A 76 -16.11 -9.58 -14.19
CA ALA A 76 -16.75 -10.14 -15.38
C ALA A 76 -16.36 -9.42 -16.70
N GLU A 77 -15.15 -8.87 -16.76
CA GLU A 77 -14.60 -8.18 -17.92
C GLU A 77 -13.44 -8.98 -18.53
N PRO A 78 -13.34 -9.13 -19.86
CA PRO A 78 -12.21 -9.82 -20.47
C PRO A 78 -10.96 -8.95 -20.50
N LEU A 79 -9.82 -9.49 -20.06
CA LEU A 79 -8.52 -8.87 -20.29
C LEU A 79 -8.08 -9.14 -21.74
N THR A 80 -8.06 -8.11 -22.59
CA THR A 80 -7.65 -8.25 -23.99
C THR A 80 -6.15 -8.52 -24.12
N ALA A 81 -5.74 -9.03 -25.28
CA ALA A 81 -4.33 -9.27 -25.57
C ALA A 81 -3.52 -7.97 -25.57
N GLU A 82 -4.07 -6.90 -26.15
CA GLU A 82 -3.46 -5.58 -26.22
C GLU A 82 -3.25 -5.00 -24.82
N ALA A 83 -4.25 -5.12 -23.94
CA ALA A 83 -4.15 -4.69 -22.55
C ALA A 83 -3.07 -5.50 -21.79
N ALA A 84 -3.04 -6.82 -21.98
CA ALA A 84 -2.03 -7.68 -21.38
C ALA A 84 -0.61 -7.30 -21.84
N ASP A 85 -0.41 -6.98 -23.12
CA ASP A 85 0.89 -6.55 -23.65
C ASP A 85 1.31 -5.18 -23.11
N ALA A 86 0.38 -4.23 -23.01
CA ALA A 86 0.64 -2.93 -22.38
C ALA A 86 1.06 -3.08 -20.91
N ILE A 87 0.40 -3.97 -20.15
CA ILE A 87 0.76 -4.31 -18.77
C ILE A 87 2.18 -4.87 -18.70
N ARG A 88 2.54 -5.83 -19.58
CA ARG A 88 3.89 -6.42 -19.63
C ARG A 88 4.95 -5.36 -19.91
N ALA A 89 4.73 -4.52 -20.92
CA ALA A 89 5.64 -3.44 -21.27
C ALA A 89 5.86 -2.49 -20.08
N LYS A 90 4.78 -2.11 -19.38
CA LYS A 90 4.89 -1.27 -18.18
C LYS A 90 5.63 -1.98 -17.05
N ALA A 91 5.37 -3.25 -16.80
CA ALA A 91 6.02 -4.03 -15.75
C ALA A 91 7.54 -4.12 -15.94
N LEU A 92 8.01 -4.25 -17.18
CA LEU A 92 9.44 -4.23 -17.51
C LEU A 92 10.10 -2.89 -17.13
N THR A 93 9.42 -1.76 -17.38
CA THR A 93 9.93 -0.44 -16.98
C THR A 93 9.97 -0.24 -15.47
N LEU A 94 9.02 -0.84 -14.73
CA LEU A 94 8.97 -0.73 -13.26
C LEU A 94 10.03 -1.58 -12.57
N LYS A 95 10.35 -2.77 -13.10
CA LYS A 95 11.46 -3.61 -12.59
C LYS A 95 12.83 -2.94 -12.75
N ALA A 96 12.98 -2.09 -13.77
CA ALA A 96 14.19 -1.29 -13.97
C ALA A 96 14.32 -0.11 -12.99
N GLY A 97 13.25 0.21 -12.23
CA GLY A 97 13.22 1.26 -11.22
C GLY A 97 13.67 0.75 -9.84
N GLN A 98 14.69 1.40 -9.29
CA GLN A 98 15.31 1.11 -7.98
C GLN A 98 14.31 0.76 -6.89
N THR A 99 14.50 -0.37 -6.22
CA THR A 99 13.92 -0.57 -4.89
C THR A 99 14.58 0.43 -3.95
N GLY A 100 13.85 1.48 -3.56
CA GLY A 100 14.34 2.44 -2.57
C GLY A 100 14.82 1.73 -1.29
N ARG A 101 15.75 2.36 -0.58
CA ARG A 101 16.28 1.86 0.69
C ARG A 101 15.13 1.48 1.64
N ALA A 102 15.21 0.29 2.25
CA ALA A 102 14.30 -0.08 3.33
C ALA A 102 14.44 0.91 4.50
N ILE A 103 13.33 1.51 4.91
CA ILE A 103 13.28 2.48 6.00
C ILE A 103 12.92 1.72 7.28
N ALA A 104 13.80 1.80 8.27
CA ALA A 104 13.58 1.17 9.56
C ALA A 104 12.47 1.92 10.33
N PRO A 105 11.51 1.23 10.99
CA PRO A 105 10.47 1.87 11.80
C PRO A 105 11.01 2.86 12.84
N GLU A 106 12.17 2.55 13.41
CA GLU A 106 12.82 3.31 14.48
C GLU A 106 13.26 4.70 14.02
N GLU A 107 13.56 4.88 12.72
CA GLU A 107 13.87 6.20 12.12
C GLU A 107 12.72 7.20 12.28
N TYR A 108 11.50 6.70 12.46
CA TYR A 108 10.27 7.47 12.62
C TYR A 108 9.61 7.27 13.99
N GLY A 109 10.36 6.82 14.99
CA GLY A 109 9.86 6.66 16.36
C GLY A 109 8.77 5.58 16.48
N LEU A 110 8.78 4.60 15.58
CA LEU A 110 7.84 3.47 15.57
C LEU A 110 8.55 2.18 15.98
N THR A 111 7.77 1.20 16.41
CA THR A 111 8.24 -0.18 16.62
C THR A 111 7.43 -1.14 15.77
N ALA A 112 8.04 -2.28 15.41
CA ALA A 112 7.34 -3.32 14.67
C ALA A 112 6.11 -3.88 15.43
N SER A 113 6.17 -3.93 16.76
CA SER A 113 5.05 -4.35 17.61
C SER A 113 3.91 -3.33 17.59
N ALA A 114 4.19 -2.03 17.69
CA ALA A 114 3.17 -0.99 17.58
C ALA A 114 2.48 -1.00 16.21
N ILE A 115 3.25 -1.19 15.13
CA ILE A 115 2.68 -1.32 13.77
C ILE A 115 1.77 -2.56 13.70
N ARG A 116 2.21 -3.73 14.18
CA ARG A 116 1.37 -4.94 14.20
C ARG A 116 0.10 -4.77 15.04
N ALA A 117 0.19 -4.09 16.18
CA ALA A 117 -0.98 -3.83 17.02
C ALA A 117 -2.01 -2.92 16.33
N ALA A 118 -1.55 -1.97 15.51
CA ALA A 118 -2.40 -1.03 14.79
C ALA A 118 -3.03 -1.63 13.52
N PHE A 119 -2.48 -2.73 12.98
CA PHE A 119 -2.98 -3.45 11.81
C PHE A 119 -3.16 -4.94 12.14
N PRO A 120 -4.28 -5.33 12.77
CA PRO A 120 -4.55 -6.73 13.11
C PRO A 120 -4.57 -7.63 11.88
N GLY A 121 -4.40 -8.95 12.10
CA GLY A 121 -4.14 -9.95 11.05
C GLY A 121 -5.16 -10.01 9.91
N GLU A 122 -6.38 -9.53 10.14
CA GLU A 122 -7.41 -9.34 9.10
C GLU A 122 -7.01 -8.37 7.97
N PHE A 123 -6.01 -7.50 8.20
CA PHE A 123 -5.39 -6.63 7.19
C PHE A 123 -4.07 -7.17 6.62
N LEU A 124 -3.59 -8.32 7.12
CA LEU A 124 -2.28 -8.89 6.81
C LEU A 124 -2.36 -10.25 6.11
N ALA A 125 -3.58 -10.72 5.80
CA ALA A 125 -3.86 -11.98 5.12
C ALA A 125 -3.79 -11.83 3.59
#